data_AF-A0A1C4ZCC9-F1
#
_entry.id   AF-A0A1C4ZCC9-F1
#
_cell.length_a   1.000
_cell.length_b   1.000
_cell.length_c   1.000
_cell.angle_alpha   90.00
_cell.angle_beta   90.00
_cell.angle_gamma   90.00
#
_symmetry.space_group_name_H-M   'P 1'
#
loop_
_entity.id
_entity.type
_entity.pdbx_description
1 polymer ?
#
loop_
_entity_poly.entity_id
_entity_poly.type
_entity_poly.pdbx_seq_one_letter_code
_entity_poly.pdbx_strand_id
1 'polypeptide(L)'
;MDEITTSSSALDDDGTGDAADGTRQAADGTRQAADGTRGPADGNREPADPAAAAPAGRDRTIRGAALLATLIALPVTLLVAVLAFTKLTPDTPAAAPSPSASSARVQSTTPVQMAAPALAARPATVCRALLSQLPASIRDLAQRPVTAGPEQNAAYGDPALTVACGGAEPTFPSTDEVWTVNRVCWHLAEQADAAVLSTVDRETLITVRIPRSYEQPLQWVPTISSTIVATVPSGGAIPSGCQR
;
A
#
# COMPACT_ATOMS: atom_id res chain seq x y z
N MET A 1 2.70 75.33 -20.60
CA MET A 1 2.81 74.94 -19.19
C MET A 1 2.97 73.42 -19.13
N ASP A 2 4.04 72.86 -19.72
CA ASP A 2 5.45 72.78 -19.20
C ASP A 2 5.49 71.80 -18.00
N GLU A 3 6.28 70.72 -17.88
CA GLU A 3 7.45 70.09 -18.55
C GLU A 3 7.34 68.55 -18.30
N ILE A 4 7.71 67.59 -19.17
CA ILE A 4 9.02 67.07 -19.64
C ILE A 4 9.97 66.49 -18.56
N THR A 5 10.25 65.17 -18.68
CA THR A 5 11.54 64.42 -18.53
C THR A 5 11.16 62.95 -18.24
N THR A 6 11.24 61.92 -19.11
CA THR A 6 12.27 61.38 -20.04
C THR A 6 13.59 60.97 -19.40
N SER A 7 13.77 59.67 -19.15
CA SER A 7 14.88 58.81 -19.63
C SER A 7 14.74 57.39 -19.03
N SER A 8 14.71 56.29 -19.80
CA SER A 8 15.83 55.61 -20.50
C SER A 8 16.79 54.94 -19.49
N SER A 9 17.21 53.67 -19.56
CA SER A 9 17.30 52.68 -20.64
C SER A 9 17.48 51.25 -20.08
N ALA A 10 17.07 50.27 -20.90
CA ALA A 10 17.58 48.90 -21.12
C ALA A 10 18.74 48.34 -20.27
N LEU A 11 18.60 47.07 -19.89
CA LEU A 11 19.66 46.06 -19.96
C LEU A 11 19.01 44.68 -20.20
N ASP A 12 19.16 44.20 -21.44
CA ASP A 12 19.10 42.81 -21.83
C ASP A 12 20.22 42.02 -21.13
N ASP A 13 19.93 40.81 -20.63
CA ASP A 13 20.96 39.81 -20.37
C ASP A 13 20.47 38.45 -20.89
N ASP A 14 21.18 38.00 -21.91
CA ASP A 14 21.05 36.76 -22.66
C ASP A 14 22.01 35.76 -22.02
N GLY A 15 21.47 34.68 -21.47
CA GLY A 15 22.21 33.70 -20.66
C GLY A 15 21.94 32.27 -21.09
N THR A 16 22.28 31.97 -22.34
CA THR A 16 22.41 30.62 -22.90
C THR A 16 23.53 29.85 -22.17
N GLY A 17 23.25 28.63 -21.70
CA GLY A 17 24.24 27.79 -21.02
C GLY A 17 23.85 26.30 -20.95
N ASP A 18 24.15 25.62 -22.05
CA ASP A 18 24.56 24.20 -22.20
C ASP A 18 23.79 23.05 -21.55
N ALA A 19 23.19 22.26 -22.44
CA ALA A 19 22.89 20.86 -22.27
C ALA A 19 24.17 20.03 -22.14
N ALA A 20 24.24 19.17 -21.12
CA ALA A 20 25.18 18.06 -21.09
C ALA A 20 24.41 16.73 -21.13
N ASP A 21 24.44 16.15 -22.33
CA ASP A 21 24.19 14.76 -22.66
C ASP A 21 25.18 13.84 -21.92
N GLY A 22 24.67 12.76 -21.36
CA GLY A 22 25.41 11.80 -20.54
C GLY A 22 24.97 10.38 -20.85
N THR A 23 25.16 9.97 -22.09
CA THR A 23 24.86 8.63 -22.61
C THR A 23 25.99 7.62 -22.30
N ARG A 24 25.62 6.48 -21.67
CA ARG A 24 26.27 5.14 -21.67
C ARG A 24 27.72 4.99 -21.16
N GLN A 25 27.90 4.11 -20.16
CA GLN A 25 28.74 2.91 -20.36
C GLN A 25 28.51 1.81 -19.33
N ALA A 26 28.14 0.64 -19.84
CA ALA A 26 28.29 -0.64 -19.18
C ALA A 26 29.74 -1.12 -19.34
N ALA A 27 30.32 -1.64 -18.26
CA ALA A 27 31.50 -2.50 -18.25
C ALA A 27 31.22 -3.51 -17.13
N ASP A 28 30.83 -4.74 -17.45
CA ASP A 28 31.63 -5.85 -17.98
C ASP A 28 32.72 -6.30 -17.01
N GLY A 29 32.58 -7.56 -16.60
CA GLY A 29 33.35 -8.21 -15.55
C GLY A 29 32.97 -9.68 -15.42
N THR A 30 32.64 -10.34 -16.53
CA THR A 30 32.53 -11.80 -16.59
C THR A 30 33.92 -12.36 -16.87
N ARG A 31 34.55 -13.04 -15.90
CA ARG A 31 35.67 -13.92 -16.21
C ARG A 31 35.16 -15.33 -16.43
N GLN A 32 35.35 -15.73 -17.67
CA GLN A 32 35.07 -17.01 -18.29
C GLN A 32 36.34 -17.87 -18.25
N ALA A 33 36.18 -19.19 -18.10
CA ALA A 33 36.91 -20.28 -18.77
C ALA A 33 36.76 -21.55 -17.90
N ALA A 34 35.88 -22.49 -18.23
CA ALA A 34 35.89 -23.42 -19.38
C ALA A 34 36.89 -24.57 -19.18
N ASP A 35 36.37 -25.79 -19.01
CA ASP A 35 36.46 -26.89 -19.98
C ASP A 35 35.70 -28.10 -19.40
N GLY A 36 34.93 -28.92 -20.12
CA GLY A 36 34.97 -29.17 -21.55
C GLY A 36 35.03 -30.68 -21.83
N THR A 37 33.93 -31.38 -21.55
CA THR A 37 33.30 -32.47 -22.33
C THR A 37 34.16 -33.50 -23.11
N ARG A 38 33.97 -34.81 -22.85
CA ARG A 38 33.36 -35.84 -23.75
C ARG A 38 33.77 -37.28 -23.34
N GLY A 39 32.79 -38.21 -23.36
CA GLY A 39 33.01 -39.68 -23.39
C GLY A 39 33.48 -40.17 -24.78
N PRO A 40 33.29 -41.45 -25.21
CA PRO A 40 32.50 -42.55 -24.62
C PRO A 40 33.23 -43.95 -24.69
N ALA A 41 32.44 -45.04 -24.68
CA ALA A 41 32.75 -46.43 -25.07
C ALA A 41 33.38 -47.33 -23.99
N ASP A 42 33.14 -48.64 -23.90
CA ASP A 42 32.16 -49.58 -24.47
C ASP A 42 32.39 -50.91 -23.72
N GLY A 43 31.36 -51.77 -23.64
CA GLY A 43 31.58 -53.21 -23.84
C GLY A 43 31.71 -54.14 -22.61
N ASN A 44 30.72 -55.04 -22.55
CA ASN A 44 30.85 -56.49 -22.37
C ASN A 44 30.75 -57.14 -20.97
N ARG A 45 29.60 -57.80 -20.80
CA ARG A 45 29.37 -59.23 -20.45
C ARG A 45 29.82 -59.77 -19.08
N GLU A 46 28.80 -60.12 -18.28
CA GLU A 46 28.68 -61.33 -17.42
C GLU A 46 29.01 -62.63 -18.21
N PRO A 47 29.20 -63.84 -17.62
CA PRO A 47 28.85 -64.28 -16.26
C PRO A 47 29.83 -65.27 -15.57
N ALA A 48 29.56 -65.63 -14.31
CA ALA A 48 29.53 -67.03 -13.82
C ALA A 48 29.58 -67.11 -12.28
N ASP A 49 28.56 -67.75 -11.71
CA ASP A 49 28.63 -68.48 -10.44
C ASP A 49 29.14 -69.92 -10.75
N PRO A 50 29.89 -70.62 -9.87
CA PRO A 50 29.19 -71.35 -8.80
C PRO A 50 29.98 -71.58 -7.47
N ALA A 51 29.22 -71.61 -6.38
CA ALA A 51 29.27 -72.52 -5.22
C ALA A 51 30.62 -73.01 -4.64
N ALA A 52 30.86 -72.75 -3.34
CA ALA A 52 30.90 -73.79 -2.29
C ALA A 52 31.33 -73.26 -0.89
N ALA A 53 30.59 -73.75 0.13
CA ALA A 53 30.99 -74.02 1.51
C ALA A 53 31.42 -72.88 2.48
N ALA A 54 30.54 -72.64 3.46
CA ALA A 54 30.79 -71.99 4.77
C ALA A 54 31.76 -72.83 5.67
N PRO A 55 32.23 -72.41 6.88
CA PRO A 55 31.69 -71.37 7.78
C PRO A 55 32.69 -70.54 8.64
N ALA A 56 32.24 -69.37 9.14
CA ALA A 56 32.54 -68.77 10.45
C ALA A 56 31.95 -67.33 10.44
N GLY A 57 31.12 -66.88 11.36
CA GLY A 57 31.20 -67.11 12.79
C GLY A 57 31.83 -65.94 13.54
N ARG A 58 31.64 -64.68 13.11
CA ARG A 58 31.67 -63.46 13.96
C ARG A 58 31.41 -62.22 13.10
N ASP A 59 30.19 -61.68 13.19
CA ASP A 59 29.89 -60.23 13.18
C ASP A 59 28.38 -59.95 13.04
N ARG A 60 27.62 -60.32 14.09
CA ARG A 60 26.22 -59.84 14.24
C ARG A 60 26.04 -58.89 15.42
N THR A 61 27.03 -58.79 16.30
CA THR A 61 26.91 -58.04 17.55
C THR A 61 27.09 -56.53 17.38
N ILE A 62 27.68 -56.05 16.28
CA ILE A 62 27.91 -54.60 16.08
C ILE A 62 26.73 -53.89 15.39
N ARG A 63 25.84 -54.60 14.66
CA ARG A 63 24.67 -53.98 14.00
C ARG A 63 23.44 -53.78 14.91
N GLY A 64 23.44 -54.33 16.13
CA GLY A 64 22.31 -54.23 17.07
C GLY A 64 22.21 -52.90 17.85
N ALA A 65 23.31 -52.15 17.95
CA ALA A 65 23.37 -50.95 18.80
C ALA A 65 22.82 -49.67 18.14
N ALA A 66 22.59 -49.67 16.82
CA ALA A 66 22.06 -48.50 16.11
C ALA A 66 20.53 -48.50 15.93
N LEU A 67 19.84 -49.61 16.23
CA LEU A 67 18.39 -49.76 15.98
C LEU A 67 17.50 -49.61 17.22
N LEU A 68 18.05 -49.24 18.38
CA LEU A 68 17.27 -49.06 19.62
C LEU A 68 16.96 -47.60 19.98
N ALA A 69 17.61 -46.62 19.35
CA ALA A 69 17.38 -45.20 19.66
C ALA A 69 16.08 -44.63 19.06
N THR A 70 15.52 -45.24 18.01
CA THR A 70 14.27 -44.78 17.35
C THR A 70 13.00 -45.41 17.92
N LEU A 71 13.12 -46.40 18.80
CA LEU A 71 12.00 -47.22 19.26
C LEU A 71 11.06 -46.49 20.24
N ILE A 72 11.52 -45.41 20.88
CA ILE A 72 10.73 -44.63 21.87
C ILE A 72 10.34 -43.24 21.32
N ALA A 73 11.16 -42.62 20.47
CA ALA A 73 10.86 -41.30 19.92
C ALA A 73 9.67 -41.30 18.95
N LEU A 74 9.52 -42.39 18.18
CA LEU A 74 8.45 -42.54 17.20
C LEU A 74 7.04 -42.70 17.81
N PRO A 75 6.82 -43.53 18.85
CA PRO A 75 5.50 -43.59 19.48
C PRO A 75 5.12 -42.30 20.20
N VAL A 76 6.08 -41.59 20.81
CA VAL A 76 5.79 -40.32 21.50
C VAL A 76 5.43 -39.22 20.51
N THR A 77 6.16 -39.08 19.41
CA THR A 77 5.84 -38.11 18.35
C THR A 77 4.51 -38.43 17.67
N LEU A 78 4.22 -39.71 17.41
CA LEU A 78 2.93 -40.16 16.87
C LEU A 78 1.78 -39.83 17.85
N LEU A 79 1.97 -40.08 19.14
CA LEU A 79 0.95 -39.80 20.16
C LEU A 79 0.66 -38.29 20.27
N VAL A 80 1.70 -37.45 20.26
CA VAL A 80 1.55 -35.99 20.26
C VAL A 80 0.86 -35.49 18.98
N ALA A 81 1.23 -36.04 17.81
CA ALA A 81 0.58 -35.71 16.55
C ALA A 81 -0.90 -36.10 16.54
N VAL A 82 -1.27 -37.26 17.06
CA VAL A 82 -2.67 -37.71 17.19
C VAL A 82 -3.45 -36.86 18.20
N LEU A 83 -2.85 -36.50 19.34
CA LEU A 83 -3.47 -35.60 20.31
C LEU A 83 -3.68 -34.19 19.74
N ALA A 84 -2.71 -33.66 18.99
CA ALA A 84 -2.86 -32.39 18.29
C ALA A 84 -3.97 -32.49 17.25
N PHE A 85 -4.01 -33.57 16.46
CA PHE A 85 -5.01 -33.76 15.42
C PHE A 85 -6.43 -33.85 15.99
N THR A 86 -6.63 -34.58 17.10
CA THR A 86 -7.94 -34.69 17.78
C THR A 86 -8.39 -33.38 18.44
N LYS A 87 -7.46 -32.49 18.82
CA LYS A 87 -7.78 -31.13 19.32
C LYS A 87 -8.05 -30.11 18.21
N LEU A 88 -7.60 -30.38 16.98
CA LEU A 88 -7.69 -29.49 15.83
C LEU A 88 -8.78 -29.90 14.83
N THR A 89 -9.34 -31.11 14.91
CA THR A 89 -10.52 -31.51 14.13
C THR A 89 -11.78 -30.94 14.78
N PRO A 90 -12.47 -29.96 14.16
CA PRO A 90 -13.81 -29.58 14.58
C PRO A 90 -14.78 -30.73 14.28
N ASP A 91 -15.37 -31.34 15.32
CA ASP A 91 -16.42 -32.38 15.22
C ASP A 91 -17.78 -31.83 14.75
N THR A 92 -17.79 -30.85 13.86
CA THR A 92 -19.02 -30.32 13.28
C THR A 92 -18.92 -30.46 11.78
N PRO A 93 -19.69 -31.37 11.15
CA PRO A 93 -19.96 -31.26 9.72
C PRO A 93 -20.40 -29.83 9.50
N ALA A 94 -19.62 -29.07 8.72
CA ALA A 94 -19.92 -27.69 8.43
C ALA A 94 -21.38 -27.64 8.00
N ALA A 95 -22.24 -27.08 8.86
CA ALA A 95 -23.58 -26.73 8.45
C ALA A 95 -23.39 -25.96 7.15
N ALA A 96 -24.03 -26.41 6.07
CA ALA A 96 -24.00 -25.72 4.79
C ALA A 96 -24.11 -24.21 5.09
N PRO A 97 -23.23 -23.36 4.54
CA PRO A 97 -23.17 -21.96 4.92
C PRO A 97 -24.60 -21.43 4.78
N SER A 98 -25.27 -21.26 5.91
CA SER A 98 -26.52 -20.54 5.94
C SER A 98 -26.13 -19.19 5.39
N PRO A 99 -26.78 -18.68 4.33
CA PRO A 99 -26.53 -17.33 3.91
C PRO A 99 -26.87 -16.47 5.13
N SER A 100 -25.85 -16.06 5.86
CA SER A 100 -25.94 -14.95 6.78
C SER A 100 -26.37 -13.82 5.87
N ALA A 101 -27.67 -13.56 5.83
CA ALA A 101 -28.18 -12.35 5.24
C ALA A 101 -27.49 -11.25 6.04
N SER A 102 -26.40 -10.73 5.48
CA SER A 102 -25.74 -9.55 5.97
C SER A 102 -26.82 -8.48 5.88
N SER A 103 -27.53 -8.27 6.98
CA SER A 103 -28.56 -7.26 7.06
C SER A 103 -27.84 -5.95 6.83
N ALA A 104 -27.92 -5.43 5.61
CA ALA A 104 -27.36 -4.15 5.25
C ALA A 104 -27.92 -3.15 6.27
N ARG A 105 -27.03 -2.58 7.10
CA ARG A 105 -27.47 -1.56 8.06
C ARG A 105 -28.12 -0.44 7.25
N VAL A 106 -29.33 -0.07 7.64
CA VAL A 106 -30.03 1.08 7.05
C VAL A 106 -29.17 2.30 7.35
N GLN A 107 -28.54 2.85 6.32
CA GLN A 107 -27.78 4.10 6.40
C GLN A 107 -28.60 5.21 5.75
N SER A 108 -28.51 6.40 6.32
CA SER A 108 -29.19 7.59 5.78
C SER A 108 -28.70 7.86 4.36
N THR A 109 -29.64 8.06 3.44
CA THR A 109 -29.35 8.43 2.04
C THR A 109 -29.63 9.90 1.75
N THR A 110 -30.03 10.67 2.76
CA THR A 110 -30.34 12.10 2.62
C THR A 110 -29.10 12.84 2.09
N PRO A 111 -29.24 13.71 1.08
CA PRO A 111 -28.12 14.50 0.59
C PRO A 111 -27.48 15.35 1.68
N VAL A 112 -26.15 15.36 1.71
CA VAL A 112 -25.36 16.15 2.66
C VAL A 112 -25.10 17.52 2.08
N GLN A 113 -25.41 18.58 2.85
CA GLN A 113 -25.20 19.95 2.41
C GLN A 113 -23.71 20.25 2.29
N MET A 114 -23.28 20.64 1.09
CA MET A 114 -21.90 21.09 0.83
C MET A 114 -21.90 22.30 -0.09
N ALA A 115 -20.84 23.11 0.01
CA ALA A 115 -20.58 24.20 -0.93
C ALA A 115 -19.79 23.65 -2.13
N ALA A 116 -20.02 24.21 -3.32
CA ALA A 116 -19.24 23.89 -4.51
C ALA A 116 -18.68 25.18 -5.14
N PRO A 117 -17.58 25.73 -4.57
CA PRO A 117 -16.93 26.90 -5.16
C PRO A 117 -16.46 26.58 -6.58
N ALA A 118 -16.56 27.58 -7.47
CA ALA A 118 -16.05 27.44 -8.82
C ALA A 118 -14.53 27.22 -8.79
N LEU A 119 -14.07 26.18 -9.47
CA LEU A 119 -12.66 25.82 -9.58
C LEU A 119 -12.08 26.26 -10.92
N ALA A 120 -10.78 26.54 -10.95
CA ALA A 120 -10.04 26.67 -12.20
C ALA A 120 -10.02 25.34 -12.97
N ALA A 121 -9.79 25.39 -14.29
CA ALA A 121 -9.90 24.23 -15.18
C ALA A 121 -9.02 23.03 -14.76
N ARG A 122 -7.81 23.31 -14.26
CA ARG A 122 -6.85 22.29 -13.82
C ARG A 122 -7.32 21.58 -12.54
N PRO A 123 -7.58 22.27 -11.40
CA PRO A 123 -8.19 21.65 -10.23
C PRO A 123 -9.52 20.94 -10.52
N ALA A 124 -10.40 21.50 -11.36
CA ALA A 124 -11.67 20.83 -11.72
C ALA A 124 -11.47 19.48 -12.44
N THR A 125 -10.38 19.33 -13.20
CA THR A 125 -10.04 18.05 -13.86
C THR A 125 -9.47 17.06 -12.86
N VAL A 126 -8.58 17.52 -11.98
CA VAL A 126 -8.00 16.70 -10.91
C VAL A 126 -9.06 16.22 -9.94
N CYS A 127 -9.97 17.09 -9.49
CA CYS A 127 -11.06 16.72 -8.59
C CYS A 127 -12.00 15.70 -9.22
N ARG A 128 -12.39 15.85 -10.49
CA ARG A 128 -13.18 14.81 -11.17
C ARG A 128 -12.49 13.46 -11.20
N ALA A 129 -11.17 13.44 -11.45
CA ALA A 129 -10.39 12.20 -11.42
C ALA A 129 -10.39 11.57 -10.02
N LEU A 130 -10.12 12.36 -8.98
CA LEU A 130 -10.19 11.91 -7.58
C LEU A 130 -11.56 11.33 -7.24
N LEU A 131 -12.63 12.09 -7.48
CA LEU A 131 -14.00 11.71 -7.12
C LEU A 131 -14.46 10.45 -7.87
N SER A 132 -14.00 10.25 -9.11
CA SER A 132 -14.30 9.03 -9.89
C SER A 132 -13.63 7.76 -9.34
N GLN A 133 -12.59 7.89 -8.52
CA GLN A 133 -11.84 6.77 -7.93
C GLN A 133 -12.01 6.66 -6.42
N LEU A 134 -12.79 7.56 -5.80
CA LEU A 134 -13.10 7.41 -4.38
C LEU A 134 -13.88 6.10 -4.16
N PRO A 135 -13.61 5.39 -3.06
CA PRO A 135 -14.32 4.16 -2.77
C PRO A 135 -15.79 4.42 -2.47
N ALA A 136 -16.64 3.43 -2.74
CA ALA A 136 -18.06 3.47 -2.41
C ALA A 136 -18.30 3.49 -0.88
N SER A 137 -17.32 3.11 -0.08
CA SER A 137 -17.37 3.19 1.38
C SER A 137 -16.00 3.50 1.98
N ILE A 138 -16.01 4.14 3.14
CA ILE A 138 -14.82 4.34 3.99
C ILE A 138 -15.10 3.59 5.28
N ARG A 139 -14.35 2.51 5.52
CA ARG A 139 -14.63 1.54 6.60
C ARG A 139 -16.07 1.06 6.48
N ASP A 140 -16.91 1.30 7.48
CA ASP A 140 -18.33 0.94 7.51
C ASP A 140 -19.27 2.08 7.06
N LEU A 141 -18.74 3.23 6.64
CA LEU A 141 -19.52 4.37 6.18
C LEU A 141 -19.73 4.30 4.66
N ALA A 142 -20.96 4.07 4.20
CA ALA A 142 -21.29 4.12 2.78
C ALA A 142 -21.36 5.55 2.27
N GLN A 143 -21.05 5.74 0.99
CA GLN A 143 -21.15 7.04 0.33
C GLN A 143 -22.61 7.50 0.24
N ARG A 144 -22.80 8.80 0.38
CA ARG A 144 -24.10 9.50 0.32
C ARG A 144 -24.03 10.63 -0.71
N PRO A 145 -25.19 11.00 -1.32
CA PRO A 145 -25.24 12.13 -2.21
C PRO A 145 -24.89 13.44 -1.50
N VAL A 146 -24.38 14.41 -2.25
CA VAL A 146 -24.13 15.78 -1.80
C VAL A 146 -25.06 16.75 -2.51
N THR A 147 -25.38 17.87 -1.88
CA THR A 147 -26.32 18.85 -2.46
C THR A 147 -25.72 19.68 -3.59
N ALA A 148 -24.39 19.83 -3.63
CA ALA A 148 -23.71 20.61 -4.65
C ALA A 148 -22.31 20.05 -4.95
N GLY A 149 -21.92 20.16 -6.22
CA GLY A 149 -20.60 19.79 -6.72
C GLY A 149 -20.20 18.33 -6.52
N PRO A 150 -21.01 17.32 -6.92
CA PRO A 150 -20.62 15.91 -6.83
C PRO A 150 -19.32 15.57 -7.59
N GLU A 151 -18.91 16.44 -8.52
CA GLU A 151 -17.63 16.38 -9.24
C GLU A 151 -16.40 16.79 -8.40
N GLN A 152 -16.60 17.41 -7.23
CA GLN A 152 -15.53 17.85 -6.32
C GLN A 152 -15.80 17.51 -4.84
N ASN A 153 -17.00 17.04 -4.50
CA ASN A 153 -17.44 16.77 -3.14
C ASN A 153 -17.99 15.35 -3.00
N ALA A 154 -17.66 14.69 -1.88
CA ALA A 154 -18.24 13.42 -1.47
C ALA A 154 -18.59 13.44 0.02
N ALA A 155 -19.56 12.63 0.42
CA ALA A 155 -19.95 12.46 1.81
C ALA A 155 -20.16 10.98 2.14
N TYR A 156 -19.92 10.59 3.40
CA TYR A 156 -19.99 9.22 3.87
C TYR A 156 -20.65 9.14 5.25
N GLY A 157 -21.55 8.16 5.42
CA GLY A 157 -22.12 7.82 6.73
C GLY A 157 -23.02 8.89 7.34
N ASP A 158 -23.41 8.68 8.60
CA ASP A 158 -24.23 9.58 9.39
C ASP A 158 -23.77 9.52 10.87
N PRO A 159 -23.22 10.60 11.46
CA PRO A 159 -23.01 11.93 10.90
C PRO A 159 -22.00 11.95 9.73
N ALA A 160 -22.18 12.87 8.79
CA ALA A 160 -21.43 12.81 7.53
C ALA A 160 -19.94 13.17 7.70
N LEU A 161 -19.05 12.25 7.33
CA LEU A 161 -17.67 12.56 6.95
C LEU A 161 -17.68 13.11 5.53
N THR A 162 -17.10 14.28 5.31
CA THR A 162 -17.11 14.94 3.99
C THR A 162 -15.71 15.09 3.42
N VAL A 163 -15.57 14.87 2.13
CA VAL A 163 -14.36 15.12 1.34
C VAL A 163 -14.67 16.24 0.35
N ALA A 164 -13.90 17.32 0.39
CA ALA A 164 -13.97 18.43 -0.57
C ALA A 164 -12.63 18.54 -1.29
N CYS A 165 -12.67 18.68 -2.62
CA CYS A 165 -11.51 18.87 -3.47
C CYS A 165 -11.51 20.27 -4.08
N GLY A 166 -10.36 20.93 -4.05
CA GLY A 166 -10.19 22.32 -4.44
C GLY A 166 -10.77 23.30 -3.42
N GLY A 167 -10.77 24.57 -3.80
CA GLY A 167 -11.18 25.68 -2.95
C GLY A 167 -10.02 26.61 -2.62
N ALA A 168 -10.27 27.57 -1.73
CA ALA A 168 -9.24 28.46 -1.25
C ALA A 168 -8.25 27.69 -0.38
N GLU A 169 -6.95 27.82 -0.69
CA GLU A 169 -5.90 27.20 0.10
C GLU A 169 -5.77 27.92 1.45
N PRO A 170 -5.90 27.19 2.58
CA PRO A 170 -5.75 27.78 3.90
C PRO A 170 -4.28 28.11 4.19
N THR A 171 -4.07 29.15 5.02
CA THR A 171 -2.75 29.48 5.54
C THR A 171 -2.50 28.72 6.84
N PHE A 172 -1.35 28.05 6.94
CA PHE A 172 -0.93 27.33 8.14
C PHE A 172 0.25 28.04 8.80
N PRO A 173 0.28 28.16 10.14
CA PRO A 173 1.50 28.53 10.86
C PRO A 173 2.63 27.54 10.56
N SER A 174 3.85 28.05 10.39
CA SER A 174 5.03 27.21 10.09
C SER A 174 5.42 26.26 11.23
N THR A 175 4.85 26.45 12.42
CA THR A 175 5.07 25.63 13.62
C THR A 175 4.07 24.51 13.78
N ASP A 176 3.03 24.47 12.94
CA ASP A 176 1.99 23.45 13.04
C ASP A 176 2.53 22.09 12.64
N GLU A 177 2.06 21.07 13.36
CA GLU A 177 2.40 19.69 13.05
C GLU A 177 1.66 19.21 11.80
N VAL A 178 2.33 18.34 11.05
CA VAL A 178 1.79 17.66 9.89
C VAL A 178 2.06 16.17 10.02
N TRP A 179 1.13 15.36 9.53
CA TRP A 179 1.17 13.90 9.65
C TRP A 179 1.13 13.27 8.27
N THR A 180 2.10 12.39 8.00
CA THR A 180 2.10 11.60 6.77
C THR A 180 1.25 10.34 6.96
N VAL A 181 0.20 10.20 6.17
CA VAL A 181 -0.64 9.00 6.11
C VAL A 181 -0.71 8.52 4.67
N ASN A 182 -0.28 7.28 4.41
CA ASN A 182 -0.24 6.68 3.08
C ASN A 182 0.40 7.60 2.00
N ARG A 183 1.53 8.24 2.34
CA ARG A 183 2.28 9.17 1.45
C ARG A 183 1.55 10.46 1.08
N VAL A 184 0.50 10.82 1.82
CA VAL A 184 -0.13 12.15 1.77
C VAL A 184 0.16 12.85 3.09
N CYS A 185 0.58 14.10 3.01
CA CYS A 185 0.82 14.92 4.18
C CYS A 185 -0.43 15.71 4.56
N TRP A 186 -0.86 15.55 5.81
CA TRP A 186 -2.08 16.13 6.34
C TRP A 186 -1.76 17.12 7.46
N HIS A 187 -2.32 18.31 7.38
CA HIS A 187 -2.49 19.21 8.51
C HIS A 187 -3.84 18.91 9.19
N LEU A 188 -3.87 18.87 10.52
CA LEU A 188 -5.08 18.61 11.31
C LEU A 188 -5.45 19.87 12.09
N ALA A 189 -6.62 20.42 11.79
CA ALA A 189 -7.24 21.50 12.53
C ALA A 189 -8.43 20.99 13.35
N GLU A 190 -8.35 21.14 14.66
CA GLU A 190 -9.42 20.79 15.59
C GLU A 190 -10.47 21.91 15.66
N GLN A 191 -11.73 21.60 15.35
CA GLN A 191 -12.86 22.53 15.45
C GLN A 191 -13.88 22.03 16.48
N ALA A 192 -14.82 22.88 16.90
CA ALA A 192 -15.75 22.55 17.98
C ALA A 192 -16.56 21.26 17.70
N ASP A 193 -16.97 21.05 16.45
CA ASP A 193 -17.88 19.98 16.03
C ASP A 193 -17.22 18.92 15.12
N ALA A 194 -16.01 19.19 14.62
CA ALA A 194 -15.28 18.29 13.74
C ALA A 194 -13.76 18.45 13.83
N ALA A 195 -13.04 17.44 13.37
CA ALA A 195 -11.65 17.54 12.97
C ALA A 195 -11.59 17.80 11.45
N VAL A 196 -10.74 18.73 11.01
CA VAL A 196 -10.56 19.06 9.59
C VAL A 196 -9.13 18.74 9.20
N LEU A 197 -8.96 17.75 8.32
CA LEU A 197 -7.68 17.41 7.72
C LEU A 197 -7.55 18.04 6.35
N SER A 198 -6.45 18.75 6.12
CA SER A 198 -6.15 19.39 4.85
C SER A 198 -4.83 18.86 4.29
N THR A 199 -4.79 18.52 3.01
CA THR A 199 -3.53 18.13 2.37
C THR A 199 -2.61 19.32 2.18
N VAL A 200 -1.33 19.15 2.44
CA VAL A 200 -0.31 20.23 2.34
C VAL A 200 0.75 19.97 1.27
N ASP A 201 0.69 18.82 0.59
CA ASP A 201 1.71 18.35 -0.36
C ASP A 201 1.13 18.06 -1.75
N ARG A 202 -0.06 18.60 -2.07
CA ARG A 202 -0.82 18.34 -3.29
C ARG A 202 -0.98 19.60 -4.13
N GLU A 203 -0.99 19.44 -5.46
CA GLU A 203 -1.27 20.54 -6.41
C GLU A 203 -2.69 21.13 -6.22
N THR A 204 -3.63 20.31 -5.75
CA THR A 204 -5.01 20.73 -5.43
C THR A 204 -5.31 20.34 -4.00
N LEU A 205 -5.82 21.29 -3.22
CA LEU A 205 -6.23 21.07 -1.84
C LEU A 205 -7.30 19.96 -1.76
N ILE A 206 -7.13 19.03 -0.83
CA ILE A 206 -8.20 18.14 -0.39
C ILE A 206 -8.42 18.37 1.10
N THR A 207 -9.68 18.61 1.46
CA THR A 207 -10.12 18.79 2.83
C THR A 207 -11.07 17.67 3.22
N VAL A 208 -10.75 16.97 4.31
CA VAL A 208 -11.60 15.94 4.90
C VAL A 208 -12.09 16.44 6.25
N ARG A 209 -13.41 16.60 6.40
CA ARG A 209 -14.03 16.99 7.67
C ARG A 209 -14.65 15.75 8.31
N ILE A 210 -14.24 15.48 9.54
CA ILE A 210 -14.58 14.28 10.31
C ILE A 210 -15.34 14.73 11.56
N PRO A 211 -16.63 14.38 11.70
CA PRO A 211 -17.40 14.67 12.90
C PRO A 211 -16.72 14.17 14.18
N ARG A 212 -16.85 14.91 15.29
CA ARG A 212 -16.25 14.56 16.60
C ARG A 212 -16.62 13.19 17.14
N SER A 213 -17.78 12.65 16.76
CA SER A 213 -18.20 11.28 17.11
C SER A 213 -17.30 10.20 16.52
N TYR A 214 -16.52 10.53 15.48
CA TYR A 214 -15.55 9.65 14.86
C TYR A 214 -14.17 9.97 15.43
N GLU A 215 -13.80 9.23 16.47
CA GLU A 215 -12.52 9.40 17.15
C GLU A 215 -11.33 9.08 16.23
N GLN A 216 -10.15 9.58 16.63
CA GLN A 216 -8.86 9.40 15.95
C GLN A 216 -8.93 9.80 14.47
N PRO A 217 -9.04 11.11 14.15
CA PRO A 217 -9.31 11.60 12.79
C PRO A 217 -8.38 11.01 11.70
N LEU A 218 -7.09 10.83 12.02
CA LEU A 218 -6.09 10.27 11.11
C LEU A 218 -6.36 8.82 10.67
N GLN A 219 -7.17 8.04 11.41
CA GLN A 219 -7.50 6.66 11.03
C GLN A 219 -8.51 6.56 9.87
N TRP A 220 -9.18 7.67 9.52
CA TRP A 220 -10.24 7.70 8.51
C TRP A 220 -9.74 8.10 7.12
N VAL A 221 -8.58 8.74 7.04
CA VAL A 221 -7.97 9.17 5.79
C VAL A 221 -7.07 8.16 5.06
N PRO A 222 -6.69 6.96 5.57
CA PRO A 222 -5.80 6.05 4.82
C PRO A 222 -6.34 5.64 3.45
N THR A 223 -7.62 5.24 3.37
CA THR A 223 -8.23 4.84 2.09
C THR A 223 -8.33 6.01 1.13
N ILE A 224 -8.73 7.20 1.62
CA ILE A 224 -8.78 8.43 0.81
C ILE A 224 -7.37 8.80 0.32
N SER A 225 -6.36 8.71 1.19
CA SER A 225 -4.97 9.05 0.88
C SER A 225 -4.41 8.22 -0.25
N SER A 226 -4.73 6.92 -0.30
CA SER A 226 -4.36 6.04 -1.41
C SER A 226 -4.95 6.52 -2.74
N THR A 227 -6.22 6.93 -2.75
CA THR A 227 -6.86 7.50 -3.95
C THR A 227 -6.25 8.84 -4.33
N ILE A 228 -5.95 9.71 -3.35
CA ILE A 228 -5.28 11.00 -3.57
C ILE A 228 -3.95 10.79 -4.27
N VAL A 229 -3.11 9.87 -3.79
CA VAL A 229 -1.81 9.58 -4.42
C VAL A 229 -1.96 9.10 -5.86
N ALA A 230 -3.01 8.36 -6.17
CA ALA A 230 -3.24 7.83 -7.52
C ALA A 230 -3.77 8.89 -8.50
N THR A 231 -4.40 9.96 -8.01
CA THR A 231 -5.20 10.87 -8.84
C THR A 231 -4.80 12.34 -8.76
N VAL A 232 -4.18 12.75 -7.65
CA VAL A 232 -3.81 14.14 -7.36
C VAL A 232 -2.29 14.26 -7.33
N PRO A 233 -1.69 14.95 -8.31
CA PRO A 233 -0.26 15.21 -8.32
C PRO A 233 0.21 15.89 -7.04
N SER A 234 1.43 15.56 -6.62
CA SER A 234 2.12 16.34 -5.59
C SER A 234 2.37 17.75 -6.13
N GLY A 235 2.33 18.76 -5.25
CA GLY A 235 2.54 20.14 -5.63
C GLY A 235 2.73 21.04 -4.40
N GLY A 236 3.08 22.30 -4.66
CA GLY A 236 3.37 23.27 -3.60
C GLY A 236 4.71 23.04 -2.91
N ALA A 237 4.99 23.87 -1.89
CA ALA A 237 6.15 23.70 -1.03
C ALA A 237 5.84 22.63 0.02
N ILE A 238 6.55 21.50 -0.03
CA ILE A 238 6.35 20.40 0.93
C ILE A 238 6.95 20.81 2.29
N PRO A 239 6.15 20.83 3.38
CA PRO A 239 6.66 21.12 4.71
C PRO A 239 7.73 20.10 5.16
N SER A 240 8.71 20.54 5.95
CA SER A 240 9.78 19.66 6.45
C SER A 240 9.26 18.47 7.26
N GLY A 241 8.12 18.62 7.95
CA GLY A 241 7.45 17.53 8.67
C GLY A 241 6.90 16.40 7.79
N CYS A 242 6.80 16.63 6.48
CA CYS A 242 6.28 15.65 5.51
C CYS A 242 7.37 14.78 4.87
N GLN A 243 8.66 15.14 5.01
CA GLN A 243 9.77 14.41 4.41
C GLN A 243 10.11 13.15 5.22
N ARG A 244 9.62 11.98 4.79
CA ARG A 244 10.12 10.65 5.18
C ARG A 244 9.98 9.65 4.05
#